data_AF-A0AAV5AYC8-F1
#
_entry.id   AF-A0AAV5AYC8-F1
#
_cell.length_a   1.000
_cell.length_b   1.000
_cell.length_c   1.000
_cell.angle_alpha   90.00
_cell.angle_beta   90.00
_cell.angle_gamma   90.00
#
_symmetry.space_group_name_H-M   'P 1'
#
loop_
_entity.id
_entity.type
_entity.pdbx_description
1 polymer ?
#
loop_
_entity_poly.entity_id
_entity_poly.type
_entity_poly.pdbx_seq_one_letter_code
_entity_poly.pdbx_strand_id
1 'polypeptide(L)'
;MKKHFLHLLLPLVTIIVSNCSKDSTTTTLALEKIQLSLENGQSSVVKITSGSGDYTLKQTDETIAQISISDDKKNLVIKTLKVGNSDISVTDKQSNTTQVLKLTITPYVAKPTDYEVEGTTLKRWKNSNITSLDMQSDPVLSKITAISEDAFDRQANLISIILPNSLTTIGRAAFAKTGLLSIEIPRSVTTISEYAFAESSLTKVTLHEGLTSISSHTFLGTKLISVTIPKGITALRENAFSNCTNLKEITLPETITEIGKKAFEGNTELKTVTIEATNPPTLGEDAFLNTLKLETIYVPKSAVQTYIGSYSGDKYWQQFQLKIKGK
;
A
#
# COMPACT_ATOMS: atom_id res chain seq x y z
N MET A 1 41.07 99.11 -28.10
CA MET A 1 41.63 98.72 -29.40
C MET A 1 41.46 97.21 -29.59
N LYS A 2 40.82 96.82 -30.69
CA LYS A 2 40.86 95.53 -31.45
C LYS A 2 40.82 94.15 -30.74
N LYS A 3 39.68 93.48 -30.96
CA LYS A 3 39.37 92.07 -31.34
C LYS A 3 40.45 90.97 -31.47
N HIS A 4 40.02 89.76 -31.06
CA HIS A 4 40.20 88.40 -31.65
C HIS A 4 41.59 87.70 -31.49
N PHE A 5 41.74 86.36 -31.40
CA PHE A 5 40.90 85.18 -31.71
C PHE A 5 41.31 83.95 -30.84
N LEU A 6 40.42 82.96 -30.78
CA LEU A 6 40.42 81.66 -30.09
C LEU A 6 41.31 80.58 -30.77
N HIS A 7 41.90 79.64 -29.99
CA HIS A 7 41.95 78.17 -30.22
C HIS A 7 42.81 77.50 -29.11
N LEU A 8 42.25 76.67 -28.20
CA LEU A 8 41.89 75.23 -28.29
C LEU A 8 43.02 74.30 -27.77
N LEU A 9 42.81 73.66 -26.60
CA LEU A 9 43.10 72.26 -26.24
C LEU A 9 43.10 72.05 -24.69
N LEU A 10 42.14 71.28 -24.20
CA LEU A 10 42.12 70.52 -22.92
C LEU A 10 42.34 69.04 -23.31
N PRO A 11 42.97 68.15 -22.49
CA PRO A 11 42.44 67.68 -21.18
C PRO A 11 43.58 67.34 -20.15
N LEU A 12 43.37 67.02 -18.87
CA LEU A 12 42.83 65.77 -18.31
C LEU A 12 42.67 65.97 -16.78
N VAL A 13 41.46 65.83 -16.23
CA VAL A 13 41.26 65.66 -14.78
C VAL A 13 40.46 64.37 -14.59
N THR A 14 41.13 63.39 -13.99
CA THR A 14 40.57 62.10 -13.62
C THR A 14 39.51 62.30 -12.53
N ILE A 15 38.24 62.09 -12.86
CA ILE A 15 37.16 62.00 -11.89
C ILE A 15 37.18 60.57 -11.31
N ILE A 16 37.45 60.47 -10.00
CA ILE A 16 37.22 59.25 -9.23
C ILE A 16 35.70 59.09 -9.11
N VAL A 17 35.12 58.19 -9.91
CA VAL A 17 33.75 57.73 -9.68
C VAL A 17 33.80 56.73 -8.53
N SER A 18 33.17 57.09 -7.41
CA SER A 18 32.91 56.20 -6.29
C SER A 18 32.05 55.04 -6.79
N ASN A 19 32.68 53.88 -6.99
CA ASN A 19 31.97 52.62 -7.19
C ASN A 19 31.39 52.22 -5.84
N CYS A 20 30.11 52.53 -5.64
CA CYS A 20 29.32 51.98 -4.56
C CYS A 20 29.18 50.47 -4.83
N SER A 21 30.08 49.66 -4.27
CA SER A 21 29.88 48.22 -4.23
C SER A 21 28.62 47.98 -3.40
N LYS A 22 27.55 47.52 -4.06
CA LYS A 22 26.52 46.79 -3.34
C LYS A 22 27.24 45.61 -2.69
N ASP A 23 27.48 45.69 -1.39
CA ASP A 23 27.79 44.52 -0.57
C ASP A 23 26.62 43.56 -0.76
N SER A 24 26.76 42.62 -1.72
CA SER A 24 25.94 41.42 -1.74
C SER A 24 26.47 40.58 -0.59
N THR A 25 26.02 40.85 0.63
CA THR A 25 26.20 39.92 1.72
C THR A 25 25.51 38.63 1.30
N THR A 26 26.28 37.67 0.78
CA THR A 26 25.80 36.33 0.47
C THR A 26 25.41 35.70 1.80
N THR A 27 24.12 35.80 2.15
CA THR A 27 23.57 35.16 3.33
C THR A 27 23.79 33.66 3.18
N THR A 28 24.62 33.09 4.05
CA THR A 28 24.84 31.64 4.13
C THR A 28 23.50 30.95 4.38
N LEU A 29 23.24 29.86 3.66
CA LEU A 29 22.01 29.07 3.85
C LEU A 29 21.90 28.59 5.29
N ALA A 30 20.73 28.77 5.91
CA ALA A 30 20.43 28.18 7.21
C ALA A 30 19.01 27.62 7.32
N LEU A 31 18.91 26.46 7.96
CA LEU A 31 17.65 25.82 8.34
C LEU A 31 17.43 26.02 9.85
N GLU A 32 16.18 26.16 10.29
CA GLU A 32 15.85 26.30 11.72
C GLU A 32 16.27 25.08 12.56
N LYS A 33 16.42 23.92 11.93
CA LYS A 33 16.90 22.68 12.52
C LYS A 33 17.53 21.80 11.45
N ILE A 34 18.44 20.93 11.89
CA ILE A 34 19.15 19.95 11.04
C ILE A 34 18.77 18.50 11.35
N GLN A 35 17.83 18.30 12.29
CA GLN A 35 17.23 17.00 12.61
C GLN A 35 15.73 17.17 12.77
N LEU A 36 14.95 16.23 12.23
CA LEU A 36 13.50 16.20 12.36
C LEU A 36 13.02 14.76 12.49
N SER A 37 12.20 14.49 13.51
CA SER A 37 11.51 13.22 13.69
C SER A 37 10.01 13.44 13.56
N LEU A 38 9.34 12.62 12.74
CA LEU A 38 7.90 12.66 12.51
C LEU A 38 7.29 11.26 12.65
N GLU A 39 6.04 11.18 13.07
CA GLU A 39 5.26 9.96 12.91
C GLU A 39 4.75 9.84 11.47
N ASN A 40 4.66 8.62 10.95
CA ASN A 40 4.11 8.39 9.63
C ASN A 40 2.64 8.88 9.56
N GLY A 41 2.31 9.59 8.48
CA GLY A 41 1.04 10.29 8.29
C GLY A 41 1.07 11.79 8.66
N GLN A 42 2.16 12.27 9.29
CA GLN A 42 2.28 13.69 9.64
C GLN A 42 2.82 14.54 8.49
N SER A 43 2.57 15.85 8.60
CA SER A 43 3.26 16.87 7.80
C SER A 43 3.97 17.84 8.74
N SER A 44 5.09 18.38 8.29
CA SER A 44 5.83 19.39 9.04
C SER A 44 6.43 20.43 8.11
N VAL A 45 6.76 21.57 8.69
CA VAL A 45 7.48 22.65 8.04
C VAL A 45 8.80 22.88 8.77
N VAL A 46 9.86 23.10 8.01
CA VAL A 46 11.17 23.55 8.52
C VAL A 46 11.49 24.87 7.85
N LYS A 47 11.62 25.94 8.64
CA LYS A 47 11.96 27.27 8.11
C LYS A 47 13.38 27.29 7.56
N ILE A 48 13.54 27.98 6.45
CA ILE A 48 14.81 28.43 5.88
C ILE A 48 15.05 29.83 6.44
N THR A 49 15.94 29.95 7.42
CA THR A 49 16.15 31.17 8.21
C THR A 49 17.06 32.17 7.50
N SER A 50 17.90 31.71 6.57
CA SER A 50 18.72 32.54 5.69
C SER A 50 19.04 31.79 4.40
N GLY A 51 19.27 32.53 3.31
CA GLY A 51 19.56 31.98 1.98
C GLY A 51 18.98 32.86 0.88
N SER A 52 19.32 32.56 -0.37
CA SER A 52 18.98 33.41 -1.52
C SER A 52 17.55 33.27 -2.05
N GLY A 53 16.84 32.20 -1.67
CA GLY A 53 15.54 31.83 -2.25
C GLY A 53 15.62 30.94 -3.50
N ASP A 54 16.81 30.71 -4.05
CA ASP A 54 17.04 29.79 -5.17
C ASP A 54 17.76 28.53 -4.69
N TYR A 55 16.97 27.48 -4.45
CA TYR A 55 17.44 26.25 -3.83
C TYR A 55 17.26 25.03 -4.74
N THR A 56 18.16 24.06 -4.62
CA THR A 56 17.93 22.68 -5.07
C THR A 56 17.74 21.75 -3.88
N LEU A 57 16.93 20.70 -4.09
CA LEU A 57 16.69 19.66 -3.11
C LEU A 57 17.25 18.35 -3.62
N LYS A 58 17.88 17.57 -2.74
CA LYS A 58 18.24 16.18 -2.98
C LYS A 58 17.88 15.36 -1.75
N GLN A 59 17.17 14.25 -1.95
CA GLN A 59 16.78 13.32 -0.90
C GLN A 59 17.48 11.99 -1.13
N THR A 60 18.00 11.37 -0.07
CA THR A 60 18.68 10.06 -0.21
C THR A 60 17.71 8.92 -0.50
N ASP A 61 16.48 8.98 0.01
CA ASP A 61 15.40 8.06 -0.32
C ASP A 61 14.10 8.83 -0.56
N GLU A 62 13.76 9.05 -1.83
CA GLU A 62 12.55 9.79 -2.25
C GLU A 62 11.24 9.07 -1.90
N THR A 63 11.30 7.79 -1.49
CA THR A 63 10.09 7.03 -1.12
C THR A 63 9.59 7.33 0.29
N ILE A 64 10.41 7.97 1.14
CA ILE A 64 10.03 8.18 2.55
C ILE A 64 9.17 9.41 2.80
N ALA A 65 9.29 10.45 1.98
CA ALA A 65 8.58 11.70 2.16
C ALA A 65 8.53 12.50 0.86
N GLN A 66 7.44 13.22 0.65
CA GLN A 66 7.34 14.26 -0.36
C GLN A 66 7.86 15.57 0.21
N ILE A 67 8.81 16.20 -0.49
CA ILE A 67 9.46 17.43 -0.06
C ILE A 67 9.22 18.53 -1.10
N SER A 68 8.89 19.73 -0.64
CA SER A 68 8.76 20.91 -1.50
C SER A 68 9.22 22.17 -0.79
N ILE A 69 9.40 23.25 -1.54
CA ILE A 69 9.68 24.59 -1.00
C ILE A 69 8.42 25.43 -1.18
N SER A 70 8.02 26.14 -0.13
CA SER A 70 6.88 27.06 -0.19
C SER A 70 7.07 28.17 -1.22
N ASP A 71 5.96 28.79 -1.62
CA ASP A 71 5.96 29.87 -2.62
C ASP A 71 6.80 31.08 -2.21
N ASP A 72 6.78 31.43 -0.91
CA ASP A 72 7.57 32.51 -0.34
C ASP A 72 9.07 32.18 -0.17
N LYS A 73 9.47 30.95 -0.54
CA LYS A 73 10.84 30.42 -0.43
C LYS A 73 11.41 30.39 0.99
N LYS A 74 10.56 30.46 2.01
CA LYS A 74 10.99 30.48 3.42
C LYS A 74 10.81 29.16 4.13
N ASN A 75 10.17 28.17 3.50
CA ASN A 75 9.81 26.93 4.17
C ASN A 75 10.13 25.72 3.32
N LEU A 76 10.77 24.73 3.93
CA LEU A 76 10.78 23.35 3.47
C LEU A 76 9.51 22.67 4.01
N VAL A 77 8.66 22.17 3.12
CA VAL A 77 7.43 21.44 3.45
C VAL A 77 7.71 19.95 3.31
N ILE A 78 7.43 19.19 4.36
CA ILE A 78 7.67 17.75 4.44
C ILE A 78 6.32 17.06 4.68
N LYS A 79 5.96 16.11 3.82
CA LYS A 79 4.83 15.21 4.00
C LYS A 79 5.32 13.77 4.02
N THR A 80 5.14 13.07 5.13
CA THR A 80 5.63 11.69 5.29
C THR A 80 4.88 10.73 4.36
N LEU A 81 5.58 9.74 3.81
CA LEU A 81 5.03 8.68 2.96
C LEU A 81 5.29 7.28 3.54
N LYS A 82 6.47 7.07 4.13
CA LYS A 82 6.92 5.75 4.61
C LYS A 82 7.87 5.90 5.79
N VAL A 83 7.79 4.95 6.73
CA VAL A 83 8.74 4.81 7.85
C VAL A 83 10.16 4.59 7.33
N GLY A 84 11.14 5.26 7.93
CA GLY A 84 12.54 5.16 7.52
C GLY A 84 13.34 6.41 7.86
N ASN A 85 14.55 6.47 7.31
CA ASN A 85 15.44 7.62 7.45
C ASN A 85 15.84 8.13 6.07
N SER A 86 15.96 9.46 5.93
CA SER A 86 16.57 10.07 4.76
C SER A 86 17.24 11.37 5.15
N ASP A 87 18.31 11.69 4.47
CA ASP A 87 18.90 13.02 4.50
C ASP A 87 18.25 13.85 3.39
N ILE A 88 17.92 15.11 3.71
CA ILE A 88 17.44 16.12 2.76
C ILE A 88 18.52 17.19 2.67
N SER A 89 19.22 17.22 1.54
CA SER A 89 20.18 18.27 1.22
C SER A 89 19.46 19.43 0.55
N VAL A 90 19.50 20.60 1.19
CA VAL A 90 19.08 21.87 0.62
C VAL A 90 20.34 22.61 0.20
N THR A 91 20.48 22.93 -1.09
CA THR A 91 21.64 23.66 -1.61
C THR A 91 21.19 25.01 -2.16
N ASP A 92 21.77 26.09 -1.65
CA ASP A 92 21.59 27.44 -2.19
C ASP A 92 22.50 27.63 -3.40
N LYS A 93 21.91 27.92 -4.56
CA LYS A 93 22.65 28.05 -5.81
C LYS A 93 23.53 29.29 -5.88
N GLN A 94 23.18 30.36 -5.17
CA GLN A 94 23.95 31.61 -5.21
C GLN A 94 25.18 31.54 -4.32
N SER A 95 25.04 31.01 -3.10
CA SER A 95 26.15 30.87 -2.17
C SER A 95 26.92 29.56 -2.34
N ASN A 96 26.38 28.60 -3.09
CA ASN A 96 26.88 27.23 -3.21
C ASN A 96 27.05 26.53 -1.85
N THR A 97 26.19 26.87 -0.89
CA THR A 97 26.20 26.29 0.45
C THR A 97 25.09 25.24 0.59
N THR A 98 25.40 24.13 1.25
CA THR A 98 24.45 23.03 1.48
C THR A 98 24.22 22.85 2.97
N GLN A 99 22.95 22.73 3.35
CA GLN A 99 22.54 22.23 4.67
C GLN A 99 21.82 20.90 4.52
N VAL A 100 22.08 19.99 5.46
CA VAL A 100 21.47 18.67 5.50
C VAL A 100 20.52 18.59 6.68
N LEU A 101 19.26 18.31 6.40
CA LEU A 101 18.26 17.94 7.39
C LEU A 101 18.19 16.42 7.47
N LYS A 102 18.57 15.84 8.61
CA LYS A 102 18.37 14.41 8.89
C LYS A 102 16.92 14.17 9.28
N LEU A 103 16.18 13.46 8.43
CA LEU A 103 14.78 13.12 8.65
C LEU A 103 14.65 11.68 9.11
N THR A 104 13.95 11.47 10.22
CA THR A 104 13.52 10.16 10.71
C THR A 104 12.00 10.11 10.75
N ILE A 105 11.40 9.13 10.11
CA ILE A 105 9.96 8.86 10.17
C ILE A 105 9.76 7.59 10.96
N THR A 106 9.09 7.69 12.11
CA THR A 106 8.74 6.57 12.96
C THR A 106 7.34 6.03 12.63
N PRO A 107 7.02 4.78 12.98
CA PRO A 107 5.65 4.28 12.91
C PRO A 107 4.66 5.18 13.66
N TYR A 108 3.42 5.23 13.18
CA TYR A 108 2.32 5.83 13.92
C TYR A 108 2.06 5.02 15.20
N VAL A 109 1.98 5.70 16.34
CA VAL A 109 1.61 5.08 17.62
C VAL A 109 0.15 5.39 17.91
N ALA A 110 -0.65 4.34 18.06
CA ALA A 110 -2.09 4.49 18.23
C ALA A 110 -2.43 5.11 19.60
N LYS A 111 -3.29 6.12 19.57
CA LYS A 111 -3.79 6.79 20.77
C LYS A 111 -4.99 6.02 21.32
N PRO A 112 -5.26 6.04 22.63
CA PRO A 112 -6.44 5.39 23.20
C PRO A 112 -7.78 5.84 22.60
N THR A 113 -7.84 7.03 21.99
CA THR A 113 -9.02 7.54 21.27
C THR A 113 -9.21 6.91 19.90
N ASP A 114 -8.18 6.28 19.33
CA ASP A 114 -8.22 5.69 17.99
C ASP A 114 -8.90 4.33 17.96
N TYR A 115 -9.10 3.69 19.11
CA TYR A 115 -9.63 2.32 19.17
C TYR A 115 -10.44 2.02 20.43
N GLU A 116 -11.15 0.89 20.39
CA GLU A 116 -11.75 0.22 21.54
C GLU A 116 -11.16 -1.16 21.65
N VAL A 117 -10.63 -1.50 22.82
CA VAL A 117 -10.04 -2.81 23.12
C VAL A 117 -10.68 -3.36 24.39
N GLU A 118 -10.98 -4.67 24.36
CA GLU A 118 -11.46 -5.44 25.50
C GLU A 118 -10.51 -6.63 25.69
N GLY A 119 -9.72 -6.60 26.78
CA GLY A 119 -8.63 -7.57 26.96
C GLY A 119 -7.59 -7.50 25.84
N THR A 120 -7.38 -8.61 25.13
CA THR A 120 -6.52 -8.68 23.92
C THR A 120 -7.33 -8.65 22.63
N THR A 121 -8.58 -8.20 22.67
CA THR A 121 -9.47 -8.12 21.50
C THR A 121 -9.65 -6.67 21.06
N LEU A 122 -9.28 -6.35 19.83
CA LEU A 122 -9.60 -5.08 19.20
C LEU A 122 -11.06 -5.10 18.77
N LYS A 123 -11.91 -4.32 19.43
CA LYS A 123 -13.35 -4.22 19.17
C LYS A 123 -13.66 -3.29 18.01
N ARG A 124 -13.00 -2.13 17.96
CA ARG A 124 -13.26 -1.10 16.95
C ARG A 124 -12.05 -0.21 16.72
N TRP A 125 -11.79 0.15 15.48
CA TRP A 125 -10.92 1.24 15.08
C TRP A 125 -11.76 2.47 14.71
N LYS A 126 -11.38 3.63 15.23
CA LYS A 126 -12.11 4.91 15.13
C LYS A 126 -11.39 5.94 14.28
N ASN A 127 -10.06 5.89 14.20
CA ASN A 127 -9.28 6.89 13.49
C ASN A 127 -9.26 6.65 11.98
N SER A 128 -10.16 7.32 11.25
CA SER A 128 -10.28 7.21 9.80
C SER A 128 -9.29 8.07 9.01
N ASN A 129 -8.37 8.78 9.66
CA ASN A 129 -7.46 9.73 8.99
C ASN A 129 -6.10 9.11 8.66
N ILE A 130 -5.79 7.92 9.17
CA ILE A 130 -4.53 7.25 8.92
C ILE A 130 -4.56 6.47 7.60
N THR A 131 -3.40 6.41 6.93
CA THR A 131 -3.21 5.62 5.72
C THR A 131 -2.43 4.33 5.95
N SER A 132 -1.73 4.23 7.07
CA SER A 132 -0.93 3.06 7.43
C SER A 132 -0.98 2.84 8.95
N LEU A 133 -1.07 1.58 9.36
CA LEU A 133 -1.02 1.16 10.76
C LEU A 133 -0.05 0.01 10.94
N ASP A 134 0.93 0.16 11.81
CA ASP A 134 1.81 -0.93 12.24
C ASP A 134 1.39 -1.40 13.63
N MET A 135 0.52 -2.42 13.69
CA MET A 135 0.09 -2.97 14.97
C MET A 135 1.21 -3.73 15.67
N GLN A 136 2.19 -4.25 14.94
CA GLN A 136 3.27 -5.06 15.51
C GLN A 136 4.27 -4.20 16.29
N SER A 137 4.55 -2.98 15.82
CA SER A 137 5.43 -2.05 16.51
C SER A 137 4.71 -1.24 17.61
N ASP A 138 3.38 -1.24 17.63
CA ASP A 138 2.61 -0.48 18.62
C ASP A 138 2.64 -1.13 20.02
N PRO A 139 2.86 -0.36 21.11
CA PRO A 139 2.98 -0.89 22.47
C PRO A 139 1.74 -1.64 23.00
N VAL A 140 0.55 -1.32 22.49
CA VAL A 140 -0.72 -1.93 22.88
C VAL A 140 -1.17 -2.92 21.83
N LEU A 141 -1.21 -2.52 20.55
CA LEU A 141 -1.77 -3.34 19.49
C LEU A 141 -0.92 -4.59 19.19
N SER A 142 0.37 -4.59 19.56
CA SER A 142 1.25 -5.77 19.41
C SER A 142 0.82 -6.98 20.25
N LYS A 143 -0.06 -6.76 21.24
CA LYS A 143 -0.60 -7.80 22.13
C LYS A 143 -1.99 -8.29 21.73
N ILE A 144 -2.56 -7.75 20.65
CA ILE A 144 -3.91 -8.10 20.20
C ILE A 144 -3.91 -9.51 19.60
N THR A 145 -4.73 -10.38 20.19
CA THR A 145 -4.92 -11.77 19.75
C THR A 145 -6.15 -11.94 18.88
N ALA A 146 -7.11 -11.02 18.93
CA ALA A 146 -8.32 -11.09 18.10
C ALA A 146 -8.74 -9.72 17.58
N ILE A 147 -9.16 -9.68 16.32
CA ILE A 147 -9.83 -8.53 15.71
C ILE A 147 -11.32 -8.89 15.60
N SER A 148 -12.18 -8.14 16.28
CA SER A 148 -13.62 -8.40 16.34
C SER A 148 -14.31 -8.16 15.00
N GLU A 149 -15.58 -8.55 14.98
CA GLU A 149 -16.51 -8.14 13.93
C GLU A 149 -16.47 -6.62 13.70
N ASP A 150 -16.44 -6.23 12.42
CA ASP A 150 -16.45 -4.85 11.94
C ASP A 150 -15.33 -3.92 12.48
N ALA A 151 -14.26 -4.46 13.07
CA ALA A 151 -13.27 -3.65 13.79
C ALA A 151 -12.65 -2.55 12.91
N PHE A 152 -12.32 -2.84 11.65
CA PHE A 152 -11.85 -1.88 10.64
C PHE A 152 -12.84 -1.74 9.46
N ASP A 153 -14.13 -2.07 9.63
CA ASP A 153 -15.11 -1.89 8.55
C ASP A 153 -15.14 -0.44 8.07
N ARG A 154 -15.14 -0.27 6.74
CA ARG A 154 -15.19 1.03 6.03
C ARG A 154 -14.02 1.98 6.32
N GLN A 155 -12.89 1.47 6.78
CA GLN A 155 -11.65 2.27 6.89
C GLN A 155 -11.02 2.49 5.50
N ALA A 156 -11.70 3.30 4.67
CA ALA A 156 -11.37 3.50 3.26
C ALA A 156 -10.01 4.20 3.03
N ASN A 157 -9.54 4.98 4.00
CA ASN A 157 -8.23 5.64 3.93
C ASN A 157 -7.08 4.72 4.34
N LEU A 158 -7.35 3.62 5.06
CA LEU A 158 -6.32 2.68 5.51
C LEU A 158 -5.85 1.82 4.34
N ILE A 159 -4.67 2.14 3.82
CA ILE A 159 -4.08 1.56 2.61
C ILE A 159 -3.13 0.39 2.95
N SER A 160 -2.51 0.44 4.13
CA SER A 160 -1.55 -0.58 4.59
C SER A 160 -1.74 -0.89 6.07
N ILE A 161 -1.63 -2.17 6.42
CA ILE A 161 -1.61 -2.61 7.82
C ILE A 161 -0.57 -3.71 8.00
N ILE A 162 0.17 -3.64 9.11
CA ILE A 162 0.99 -4.75 9.63
C ILE A 162 0.24 -5.32 10.82
N LEU A 163 -0.18 -6.57 10.71
CA LEU A 163 -0.88 -7.29 11.77
C LEU A 163 0.13 -7.82 12.81
N PRO A 164 -0.27 -7.93 14.10
CA PRO A 164 0.64 -8.40 15.13
C PRO A 164 0.78 -9.93 15.07
N ASN A 165 1.98 -10.45 15.36
CA ASN A 165 2.26 -11.89 15.40
C ASN A 165 1.46 -12.65 16.47
N SER A 166 0.90 -11.94 17.45
CA SER A 166 0.02 -12.50 18.48
C SER A 166 -1.41 -12.77 17.97
N LEU A 167 -1.78 -12.30 16.78
CA LEU A 167 -3.12 -12.42 16.23
C LEU A 167 -3.47 -13.87 15.87
N THR A 168 -4.57 -14.39 16.41
CA THR A 168 -5.07 -15.74 16.13
C THR A 168 -6.37 -15.75 15.35
N THR A 169 -7.14 -14.65 15.37
CA THR A 169 -8.50 -14.61 14.82
C THR A 169 -8.84 -13.28 14.16
N ILE A 170 -9.40 -13.37 12.95
CA ILE A 170 -9.98 -12.23 12.22
C ILE A 170 -11.50 -12.44 12.12
N GLY A 171 -12.24 -11.54 12.76
CA GLY A 171 -13.71 -11.57 12.89
C GLY A 171 -14.46 -11.23 11.61
N ARG A 172 -15.79 -11.40 11.67
CA ARG A 172 -16.70 -11.17 10.55
C ARG A 172 -16.59 -9.73 10.05
N ALA A 173 -16.45 -9.53 8.75
CA ALA A 173 -16.34 -8.19 8.14
C ALA A 173 -15.26 -7.26 8.76
N ALA A 174 -14.27 -7.83 9.47
CA ALA A 174 -13.28 -7.05 10.22
C ALA A 174 -12.51 -6.02 9.37
N PHE A 175 -12.29 -6.28 8.10
CA PHE A 175 -11.64 -5.39 7.13
C PHE A 175 -12.50 -5.17 5.87
N ALA A 176 -13.82 -5.30 6.00
CA ALA A 176 -14.73 -5.02 4.90
C ALA A 176 -14.64 -3.54 4.48
N LYS A 177 -14.75 -3.27 3.18
CA LYS A 177 -14.76 -1.90 2.61
C LYS A 177 -13.55 -1.03 2.99
N THR A 178 -12.40 -1.67 3.21
CA THR A 178 -11.14 -0.98 3.52
C THR A 178 -10.38 -0.57 2.25
N GLY A 179 -9.51 0.44 2.40
CA GLY A 179 -8.58 0.88 1.35
C GLY A 179 -7.36 -0.03 1.18
N LEU A 180 -7.28 -1.15 1.91
CA LEU A 180 -6.08 -1.99 2.00
C LEU A 180 -5.70 -2.50 0.61
N LEU A 181 -4.45 -2.26 0.20
CA LEU A 181 -3.94 -2.74 -1.09
C LEU A 181 -3.33 -4.13 -1.01
N SER A 182 -2.70 -4.44 0.12
CA SER A 182 -2.15 -5.76 0.41
C SER A 182 -2.22 -6.09 1.90
N ILE A 183 -2.34 -7.37 2.22
CA ILE A 183 -2.24 -7.85 3.60
C ILE A 183 -1.51 -9.20 3.66
N GLU A 184 -0.65 -9.34 4.67
CA GLU A 184 -0.04 -10.61 5.06
C GLU A 184 -0.76 -11.13 6.30
N ILE A 185 -1.32 -12.33 6.21
CA ILE A 185 -2.00 -12.98 7.33
C ILE A 185 -0.93 -13.65 8.22
N PRO A 186 -0.79 -13.27 9.51
CA PRO A 186 0.19 -13.87 10.41
C PRO A 186 -0.01 -15.38 10.55
N ARG A 187 1.09 -16.14 10.67
CA ARG A 187 1.05 -17.62 10.76
C ARG A 187 0.25 -18.18 11.94
N SER A 188 0.02 -17.37 12.97
CA SER A 188 -0.77 -17.67 14.16
C SER A 188 -2.27 -17.61 13.91
N VAL A 189 -2.71 -16.98 12.81
CA VAL A 189 -4.13 -16.92 12.44
C VAL A 189 -4.57 -18.27 11.90
N THR A 190 -5.56 -18.86 12.54
CA THR A 190 -6.16 -20.14 12.07
C THR A 190 -7.50 -19.92 11.39
N THR A 191 -8.19 -18.83 11.73
CA THR A 191 -9.57 -18.55 11.32
C THR A 191 -9.71 -17.15 10.71
N ILE A 192 -10.26 -17.10 9.49
CA ILE A 192 -10.74 -15.89 8.82
C ILE A 192 -12.25 -16.02 8.63
N SER A 193 -13.01 -15.16 9.29
CA SER A 193 -14.48 -15.25 9.34
C SER A 193 -15.14 -14.70 8.07
N GLU A 194 -16.46 -14.91 7.96
CA GLU A 194 -17.26 -14.47 6.82
C GLU A 194 -17.10 -12.97 6.54
N TYR A 195 -17.10 -12.58 5.27
CA TYR A 195 -16.96 -11.20 4.82
C TYR A 195 -15.68 -10.46 5.27
N ALA A 196 -14.71 -11.12 5.92
CA ALA A 196 -13.58 -10.44 6.59
C ALA A 196 -12.86 -9.40 5.73
N PHE A 197 -12.76 -9.61 4.41
CA PHE A 197 -12.14 -8.68 3.47
C PHE A 197 -13.08 -8.24 2.34
N ALA A 198 -14.39 -8.42 2.50
CA ALA A 198 -15.37 -8.12 1.45
C ALA A 198 -15.33 -6.65 1.03
N GLU A 199 -15.38 -6.41 -0.27
CA GLU A 199 -15.37 -5.10 -0.92
C GLU A 199 -14.14 -4.23 -0.56
N SER A 200 -13.05 -4.84 -0.06
CA SER A 200 -11.79 -4.14 0.16
C SER A 200 -11.02 -3.90 -1.16
N SER A 201 -10.07 -2.97 -1.12
CA SER A 201 -9.21 -2.64 -2.27
C SER A 201 -8.06 -3.63 -2.49
N LEU A 202 -8.09 -4.80 -1.83
CA LEU A 202 -6.97 -5.75 -1.82
C LEU A 202 -6.65 -6.21 -3.23
N THR A 203 -5.41 -5.97 -3.65
CA THR A 203 -4.84 -6.49 -4.91
C THR A 203 -3.98 -7.72 -4.69
N LYS A 204 -3.49 -7.90 -3.45
CA LYS A 204 -2.66 -9.01 -3.03
C LYS A 204 -3.03 -9.45 -1.61
N VAL A 205 -3.08 -10.76 -1.39
CA VAL A 205 -3.16 -11.36 -0.06
C VAL A 205 -2.11 -12.46 0.07
N THR A 206 -1.42 -12.50 1.19
CA THR A 206 -0.49 -13.60 1.52
C THR A 206 -1.12 -14.46 2.61
N LEU A 207 -1.46 -15.70 2.23
CA LEU A 207 -2.05 -16.73 3.07
C LEU A 207 -0.96 -17.75 3.45
N HIS A 208 -1.17 -18.50 4.54
CA HIS A 208 -0.21 -19.52 5.01
C HIS A 208 -0.90 -20.87 5.27
N GLU A 209 -0.10 -21.93 5.36
CA GLU A 209 -0.56 -23.33 5.53
C GLU A 209 -1.23 -23.64 6.87
N GLY A 210 -1.19 -22.71 7.83
CA GLY A 210 -1.86 -22.84 9.12
C GLY A 210 -3.35 -22.48 9.09
N LEU A 211 -3.86 -21.95 7.97
CA LEU A 211 -5.27 -21.65 7.80
C LEU A 211 -6.07 -22.92 7.55
N THR A 212 -7.14 -23.11 8.32
CA THR A 212 -8.01 -24.29 8.21
C THR A 212 -9.25 -24.05 7.35
N SER A 213 -9.63 -22.80 7.13
CA SER A 213 -10.84 -22.46 6.36
C SER A 213 -10.79 -21.05 5.75
N ILE A 214 -11.42 -20.90 4.58
CA ILE A 214 -11.83 -19.61 4.01
C ILE A 214 -13.36 -19.57 4.02
N SER A 215 -13.94 -18.69 4.82
CA SER A 215 -15.39 -18.63 5.06
C SER A 215 -16.15 -18.01 3.88
N SER A 216 -17.48 -18.08 3.92
CA SER A 216 -18.35 -17.52 2.89
C SER A 216 -18.08 -16.02 2.70
N HIS A 217 -18.09 -15.56 1.45
CA HIS A 217 -17.91 -14.15 1.08
C HIS A 217 -16.58 -13.49 1.53
N THR A 218 -15.57 -14.26 1.99
CA THR A 218 -14.35 -13.70 2.60
C THR A 218 -13.67 -12.63 1.74
N PHE A 219 -13.52 -12.86 0.44
CA PHE A 219 -12.91 -11.95 -0.52
C PHE A 219 -13.89 -11.41 -1.56
N LEU A 220 -15.20 -11.46 -1.29
CA LEU A 220 -16.25 -10.94 -2.18
C LEU A 220 -15.91 -9.52 -2.64
N GLY A 221 -15.92 -9.25 -3.95
CA GLY A 221 -15.78 -7.90 -4.49
C GLY A 221 -14.38 -7.26 -4.35
N THR A 222 -13.36 -8.04 -3.94
CA THR A 222 -11.98 -7.53 -3.83
C THR A 222 -11.34 -7.27 -5.19
N LYS A 223 -10.16 -6.64 -5.21
CA LYS A 223 -9.40 -6.33 -6.42
C LYS A 223 -8.21 -7.27 -6.64
N LEU A 224 -8.27 -8.47 -6.05
CA LEU A 224 -7.17 -9.44 -6.06
C LEU A 224 -6.80 -9.77 -7.50
N ILE A 225 -5.50 -9.82 -7.80
CA ILE A 225 -4.99 -10.12 -9.15
C ILE A 225 -4.68 -11.61 -9.30
N SER A 226 -4.06 -12.19 -8.28
CA SER A 226 -3.81 -13.62 -8.17
C SER A 226 -3.85 -14.08 -6.72
N VAL A 227 -4.18 -15.35 -6.51
CA VAL A 227 -4.24 -15.96 -5.17
C VAL A 227 -3.73 -17.39 -5.23
N THR A 228 -2.89 -17.79 -4.26
CA THR A 228 -2.58 -19.20 -4.00
C THR A 228 -3.25 -19.61 -2.71
N ILE A 229 -4.15 -20.58 -2.80
CA ILE A 229 -4.86 -21.13 -1.65
C ILE A 229 -3.96 -22.19 -0.99
N PRO A 230 -3.70 -22.09 0.33
CA PRO A 230 -2.72 -22.95 0.99
C PRO A 230 -3.24 -24.38 1.22
N LYS A 231 -2.31 -25.34 1.40
CA LYS A 231 -2.58 -26.77 1.56
C LYS A 231 -3.48 -27.17 2.74
N GLY A 232 -3.73 -26.28 3.70
CA GLY A 232 -4.65 -26.56 4.81
C GLY A 232 -6.13 -26.44 4.44
N ILE A 233 -6.45 -25.85 3.28
CA ILE A 233 -7.82 -25.53 2.89
C ILE A 233 -8.45 -26.70 2.13
N THR A 234 -9.60 -27.16 2.59
CA THR A 234 -10.38 -28.24 1.98
C THR A 234 -11.58 -27.76 1.18
N ALA A 235 -12.07 -26.55 1.45
CA ALA A 235 -13.23 -25.99 0.76
C ALA A 235 -13.12 -24.48 0.54
N LEU A 236 -13.58 -24.02 -0.61
CA LEU A 236 -13.96 -22.63 -0.84
C LEU A 236 -15.46 -22.49 -0.62
N ARG A 237 -15.87 -21.69 0.36
CA ARG A 237 -17.28 -21.52 0.69
C ARG A 237 -18.01 -20.61 -0.30
N GLU A 238 -19.33 -20.51 -0.14
CA GLU A 238 -20.21 -19.72 -0.99
C GLU A 238 -19.67 -18.29 -1.19
N ASN A 239 -19.61 -17.85 -2.44
CA ASN A 239 -19.14 -16.53 -2.84
C ASN A 239 -17.74 -16.13 -2.35
N ALA A 240 -16.87 -17.08 -1.94
CA ALA A 240 -15.58 -16.76 -1.32
C ALA A 240 -14.70 -15.79 -2.15
N PHE A 241 -14.74 -15.88 -3.48
CA PHE A 241 -14.06 -15.02 -4.43
C PHE A 241 -15.02 -14.48 -5.52
N SER A 242 -16.29 -14.28 -5.17
CA SER A 242 -17.29 -13.71 -6.11
C SER A 242 -16.97 -12.24 -6.38
N ASN A 243 -17.18 -11.79 -7.62
CA ASN A 243 -16.96 -10.43 -8.10
C ASN A 243 -15.55 -9.87 -7.85
N CYS A 244 -14.54 -10.73 -7.75
CA CYS A 244 -13.12 -10.35 -7.81
C CYS A 244 -12.75 -10.01 -9.26
N THR A 245 -13.25 -8.89 -9.77
CA THR A 245 -13.22 -8.56 -11.22
C THR A 245 -11.81 -8.46 -11.82
N ASN A 246 -10.78 -8.31 -10.99
CA ASN A 246 -9.38 -8.22 -11.43
C ASN A 246 -8.62 -9.56 -11.32
N LEU A 247 -9.23 -10.60 -10.77
CA LEU A 247 -8.61 -11.89 -10.53
C LEU A 247 -8.34 -12.56 -11.87
N LYS A 248 -7.05 -12.77 -12.20
CA LYS A 248 -6.60 -13.36 -13.47
C LYS A 248 -6.29 -14.84 -13.33
N GLU A 249 -5.75 -15.22 -12.18
CA GLU A 249 -5.33 -16.59 -11.90
C GLU A 249 -5.53 -16.97 -10.45
N ILE A 250 -5.85 -18.24 -10.20
CA ILE A 250 -5.93 -18.81 -8.86
C ILE A 250 -5.37 -20.23 -8.85
N THR A 251 -4.64 -20.57 -7.78
CA THR A 251 -4.13 -21.92 -7.52
C THR A 251 -4.83 -22.51 -6.31
N LEU A 252 -5.45 -23.67 -6.48
CA LEU A 252 -6.14 -24.44 -5.44
C LEU A 252 -5.27 -25.63 -5.01
N PRO A 253 -5.21 -25.94 -3.71
CA PRO A 253 -4.31 -26.96 -3.18
C PRO A 253 -4.78 -28.38 -3.54
N GLU A 254 -3.90 -29.35 -3.32
CA GLU A 254 -4.20 -30.79 -3.49
C GLU A 254 -5.32 -31.29 -2.55
N THR A 255 -5.53 -30.58 -1.45
CA THR A 255 -6.53 -30.88 -0.41
C THR A 255 -7.92 -30.37 -0.72
N ILE A 256 -8.11 -29.60 -1.80
CA ILE A 256 -9.43 -29.04 -2.12
C ILE A 256 -10.40 -30.16 -2.52
N THR A 257 -11.54 -30.22 -1.85
CA THR A 257 -12.61 -31.18 -2.12
C THR A 257 -13.91 -30.50 -2.55
N GLU A 258 -14.04 -29.18 -2.32
CA GLU A 258 -15.28 -28.44 -2.59
C GLU A 258 -14.99 -27.01 -3.07
N ILE A 259 -15.66 -26.61 -4.15
CA ILE A 259 -15.75 -25.22 -4.62
C ILE A 259 -17.23 -24.84 -4.54
N GLY A 260 -17.59 -24.02 -3.56
CA GLY A 260 -18.97 -23.73 -3.21
C GLY A 260 -19.75 -22.93 -4.26
N LYS A 261 -21.05 -22.77 -3.99
CA LYS A 261 -21.97 -22.00 -4.83
C LYS A 261 -21.42 -20.61 -5.13
N LYS A 262 -21.42 -20.21 -6.40
CA LYS A 262 -20.97 -18.88 -6.85
C LYS A 262 -19.57 -18.48 -6.40
N ALA A 263 -18.70 -19.42 -6.04
CA ALA A 263 -17.38 -19.13 -5.44
C ALA A 263 -16.52 -18.19 -6.31
N PHE A 264 -16.66 -18.25 -7.64
CA PHE A 264 -16.00 -17.37 -8.61
C PHE A 264 -16.99 -16.62 -9.51
N GLU A 265 -18.25 -16.46 -9.09
CA GLU A 265 -19.25 -15.74 -9.88
C GLU A 265 -18.75 -14.34 -10.23
N GLY A 266 -18.91 -13.89 -11.48
CA GLY A 266 -18.59 -12.52 -11.89
C GLY A 266 -17.10 -12.20 -11.96
N ASN A 267 -16.20 -13.20 -11.91
CA ASN A 267 -14.77 -12.98 -12.13
C ASN A 267 -14.47 -12.81 -13.62
N THR A 268 -14.72 -11.61 -14.13
CA THR A 268 -14.66 -11.28 -15.56
C THR A 268 -13.28 -11.36 -16.18
N GLU A 269 -12.21 -11.24 -15.38
CA GLU A 269 -10.81 -11.35 -15.84
C GLU A 269 -10.14 -12.70 -15.56
N LEU A 270 -10.85 -13.66 -14.94
CA LEU A 270 -10.26 -14.94 -14.57
C LEU A 270 -9.97 -15.75 -15.83
N LYS A 271 -8.68 -16.02 -16.10
CA LYS A 271 -8.21 -16.75 -17.28
C LYS A 271 -7.77 -18.16 -16.95
N THR A 272 -7.14 -18.33 -15.79
CA THR A 272 -6.47 -19.58 -15.43
C THR A 272 -6.88 -20.02 -14.03
N VAL A 273 -7.30 -21.27 -13.91
CA VAL A 273 -7.46 -21.94 -12.62
C VAL A 273 -6.48 -23.10 -12.59
N THR A 274 -5.61 -23.17 -11.59
CA THR A 274 -4.78 -24.35 -11.34
C THR A 274 -5.35 -25.10 -10.15
N ILE A 275 -5.60 -26.39 -10.28
CA ILE A 275 -6.13 -27.24 -9.22
C ILE A 275 -5.16 -28.40 -9.03
N GLU A 276 -4.46 -28.44 -7.89
CA GLU A 276 -3.48 -29.48 -7.62
C GLU A 276 -4.13 -30.81 -7.19
N ALA A 277 -5.44 -30.83 -6.91
CA ALA A 277 -6.17 -32.03 -6.52
C ALA A 277 -6.34 -33.00 -7.70
N THR A 278 -6.02 -34.28 -7.45
CA THR A 278 -6.15 -35.36 -8.43
C THR A 278 -7.59 -35.85 -8.60
N ASN A 279 -8.41 -35.67 -7.57
CA ASN A 279 -9.85 -35.87 -7.63
C ASN A 279 -10.54 -34.52 -7.87
N PRO A 280 -11.48 -34.42 -8.83
CA PRO A 280 -12.24 -33.20 -9.04
C PRO A 280 -12.99 -32.79 -7.76
N PRO A 281 -12.83 -31.56 -7.25
CA PRO A 281 -13.63 -31.09 -6.13
C PRO A 281 -15.09 -30.92 -6.59
N THR A 282 -16.05 -31.12 -5.70
CA THR A 282 -17.46 -30.85 -6.00
C THR A 282 -17.65 -29.38 -6.36
N LEU A 283 -18.37 -29.11 -7.44
CA LEU A 283 -18.74 -27.75 -7.86
C LEU A 283 -20.15 -27.41 -7.37
N GLY A 284 -20.25 -26.33 -6.62
CA GLY A 284 -21.52 -25.71 -6.30
C GLY A 284 -22.16 -25.07 -7.52
N GLU A 285 -23.48 -24.91 -7.44
CA GLU A 285 -24.27 -24.18 -8.44
C GLU A 285 -23.61 -22.84 -8.80
N ASP A 286 -23.53 -22.53 -10.09
CA ASP A 286 -23.01 -21.25 -10.58
C ASP A 286 -21.60 -20.88 -10.11
N ALA A 287 -20.77 -21.86 -9.68
CA ALA A 287 -19.43 -21.62 -9.15
C ALA A 287 -18.56 -20.74 -10.07
N PHE A 288 -18.76 -20.82 -11.38
CA PHE A 288 -18.07 -20.05 -12.42
C PHE A 288 -19.04 -19.24 -13.30
N LEU A 289 -20.23 -18.89 -12.78
CA LEU A 289 -21.18 -18.06 -13.53
C LEU A 289 -20.54 -16.71 -13.88
N ASN A 290 -20.70 -16.25 -15.12
CA ASN A 290 -20.11 -15.00 -15.63
C ASN A 290 -18.56 -14.93 -15.57
N THR A 291 -17.82 -16.05 -15.53
CA THR A 291 -16.36 -16.08 -15.73
C THR A 291 -15.99 -16.14 -17.21
N LEU A 292 -16.34 -15.09 -17.95
CA LEU A 292 -16.36 -15.10 -19.42
C LEU A 292 -14.97 -15.27 -20.08
N LYS A 293 -13.89 -14.90 -19.37
CA LYS A 293 -12.50 -15.01 -19.86
C LYS A 293 -11.78 -16.29 -19.44
N LEU A 294 -12.45 -17.24 -18.78
CA LEU A 294 -11.80 -18.48 -18.34
C LEU A 294 -11.34 -19.27 -19.56
N GLU A 295 -10.03 -19.42 -19.73
CA GLU A 295 -9.41 -20.04 -20.91
C GLU A 295 -8.92 -21.46 -20.60
N THR A 296 -8.31 -21.67 -19.44
CA THR A 296 -7.67 -22.95 -19.09
C THR A 296 -7.84 -23.30 -17.61
N ILE A 297 -8.13 -24.58 -17.36
CA ILE A 297 -8.08 -25.21 -16.03
C ILE A 297 -6.92 -26.21 -16.04
N TYR A 298 -5.85 -25.92 -15.31
CA TYR A 298 -4.73 -26.85 -15.14
C TYR A 298 -5.01 -27.81 -13.99
N VAL A 299 -4.80 -29.10 -14.24
CA VAL A 299 -4.86 -30.18 -13.26
C VAL A 299 -3.62 -31.06 -13.40
N PRO A 300 -3.26 -31.91 -12.41
CA PRO A 300 -2.18 -32.88 -12.57
C PRO A 300 -2.38 -33.70 -13.85
N LYS A 301 -1.32 -33.90 -14.64
CA LYS A 301 -1.39 -34.68 -15.89
C LYS A 301 -2.09 -36.05 -15.74
N SER A 302 -1.93 -36.71 -14.60
CA SER A 302 -2.59 -37.98 -14.27
C SER A 302 -4.10 -37.86 -14.03
N ALA A 303 -4.59 -36.68 -13.65
CA ALA A 303 -5.97 -36.41 -13.27
C ALA A 303 -6.86 -35.92 -14.43
N VAL A 304 -6.27 -35.55 -15.58
CA VAL A 304 -7.01 -35.00 -16.73
C VAL A 304 -8.22 -35.86 -17.10
N GLN A 305 -8.04 -37.18 -17.19
CA GLN A 305 -9.12 -38.12 -17.54
C GLN A 305 -10.22 -38.16 -16.48
N THR A 306 -9.87 -38.04 -15.20
CA THR A 306 -10.84 -37.97 -14.08
C THR A 306 -11.69 -36.71 -14.15
N TYR A 307 -11.10 -35.58 -14.54
CA TYR A 307 -11.83 -34.30 -14.67
C TYR A 307 -12.72 -34.22 -15.91
N ILE A 308 -12.32 -34.81 -17.04
CA ILE A 308 -13.13 -34.76 -18.28
C ILE A 308 -14.11 -35.93 -18.41
N GLY A 309 -13.84 -37.05 -17.73
CA GLY A 309 -14.59 -38.29 -17.89
C GLY A 309 -15.99 -38.25 -17.29
N SER A 310 -16.85 -39.15 -17.77
CA SER A 310 -18.21 -39.38 -17.26
C SER A 310 -18.28 -39.85 -15.80
N TYR A 311 -17.13 -40.21 -15.21
CA TYR A 311 -16.97 -40.60 -13.80
C TYR A 311 -16.91 -39.44 -12.81
N SER A 312 -16.88 -38.17 -13.26
CA SER A 312 -16.79 -37.04 -12.34
C SER A 312 -17.96 -36.99 -11.35
N GLY A 313 -19.07 -37.72 -11.59
CA GLY A 313 -20.30 -37.71 -10.75
C GLY A 313 -21.04 -36.37 -10.76
N ASP A 314 -20.29 -35.31 -11.05
CA ASP A 314 -20.64 -33.92 -11.06
C ASP A 314 -20.67 -33.43 -12.51
N LYS A 315 -21.89 -33.18 -13.00
CA LYS A 315 -22.16 -32.68 -14.37
C LYS A 315 -21.52 -31.31 -14.61
N TYR A 316 -21.17 -30.57 -13.56
CA TYR A 316 -20.64 -29.21 -13.68
C TYR A 316 -19.22 -29.16 -14.26
N TRP A 317 -18.39 -30.19 -14.09
CA TRP A 317 -17.05 -30.21 -14.73
C TRP A 317 -17.10 -30.43 -16.24
N GLN A 318 -18.17 -31.08 -16.74
CA GLN A 318 -18.31 -31.41 -18.15
C GLN A 318 -18.33 -30.15 -19.04
N GLN A 319 -18.86 -29.04 -18.54
CA GLN A 319 -18.88 -27.76 -19.27
C GLN A 319 -17.46 -27.18 -19.53
N PHE A 320 -16.44 -27.66 -18.80
CA PHE A 320 -15.06 -27.21 -18.92
C PHE A 320 -14.14 -28.19 -19.64
N GLN A 321 -14.67 -29.28 -20.22
CA GLN A 321 -13.86 -30.35 -20.84
C GLN A 321 -12.81 -29.82 -21.83
N LEU A 322 -13.17 -28.84 -22.66
CA LEU A 322 -12.24 -28.25 -23.66
C LEU A 322 -11.21 -27.29 -23.05
N LYS A 323 -11.40 -26.86 -21.80
CA LYS A 323 -10.51 -25.96 -21.06
C LYS A 323 -9.56 -26.71 -20.12
N ILE A 324 -9.84 -27.97 -19.78
CA ILE A 324 -9.02 -28.77 -18.86
C ILE A 324 -7.74 -29.25 -19.57
N LYS A 325 -6.59 -28.98 -18.95
CA LYS A 325 -5.26 -29.37 -19.46
C LYS A 325 -4.39 -29.94 -18.34
N GLY A 326 -3.56 -30.92 -18.68
CA GLY A 326 -2.55 -31.45 -17.78
C GLY A 326 -1.38 -30.49 -17.64
N LYS A 327 -0.97 -30.23 -16.41
CA LYS A 327 0.30 -29.56 -16.06
C LYS A 327 1.19 -30.53 -15.29
#